data_AF-A0A5J6UEN7-F1
#
_entry.id   AF-A0A5J6UEN7-F1
#
_cell.length_a   1.000
_cell.length_b   1.000
_cell.length_c   1.000
_cell.angle_alpha   90.00
_cell.angle_beta   90.00
_cell.angle_gamma   90.00
#
_symmetry.space_group_name_H-M   'P 1'
#
loop_
_entity.id
_entity.type
_entity.pdbx_description
1 polymer ?
#
loop_
_entity_poly.entity_id
_entity_poly.type
_entity_poly.pdbx_seq_one_letter_code
_entity_poly.pdbx_strand_id
1 'polypeptide(L)' 'MDKSTPTDQWIVKDRNDRELAVVYGETFGEAVDAAIEETGFMGGFYVRRLRVSEIEERQK' A
#
# COMPACT_ATOMS: atom_id res chain seq x y z
N MET A 1 20.51 -16.95 -4.66
CA MET A 1 19.21 -16.35 -4.99
C MET A 1 18.57 -16.00 -3.67
N ASP A 2 18.75 -14.76 -3.21
CA ASP A 2 18.04 -14.30 -2.03
C ASP A 2 16.55 -14.40 -2.32
N LYS A 3 15.85 -15.12 -1.45
CA LYS A 3 14.41 -15.31 -1.56
C LYS A 3 13.81 -13.91 -1.47
N SER A 4 13.41 -13.35 -2.61
CA SER A 4 12.63 -12.13 -2.70
C SER A 4 11.46 -12.31 -1.75
N THR A 5 11.55 -11.75 -0.53
CA THR A 5 10.42 -11.73 0.38
C THR A 5 9.28 -11.13 -0.43
N PRO A 6 8.12 -11.79 -0.52
CA PRO A 6 7.01 -11.24 -1.28
C PRO A 6 6.69 -9.87 -0.67
N THR A 7 6.95 -8.82 -1.44
CA THR A 7 6.66 -7.46 -0.99
C THR A 7 5.15 -7.32 -0.88
N ASP A 8 4.67 -6.97 0.31
CA ASP A 8 3.23 -6.83 0.53
C ASP A 8 2.71 -5.60 -0.20
N GLN A 9 1.48 -5.70 -0.69
CA GLN A 9 0.76 -4.59 -1.29
C GLN A 9 -0.14 -3.93 -0.27
N TRP A 10 -0.11 -2.59 -0.25
CA TRP A 10 -0.85 -1.77 0.69
C TRP A 10 -1.65 -0.73 -0.07
N ILE A 11 -2.93 -0.62 0.25
CA ILE A 11 -3.78 0.42 -0.29
C ILE A 11 -3.71 1.66 0.59
N VAL A 12 -3.53 2.81 -0.04
CA VAL A 12 -3.55 4.14 0.57
C VAL A 12 -4.87 4.79 0.23
N LYS A 13 -5.61 5.22 1.26
CA LYS A 13 -6.92 5.86 1.09
C LYS A 13 -7.01 7.16 1.88
N ASP A 14 -7.78 8.11 1.37
CA ASP A 14 -8.08 9.35 2.07
C ASP A 14 -9.18 9.18 3.12
N ARG A 15 -9.52 10.29 3.79
CA ARG A 15 -10.58 10.38 4.81
C ARG A 15 -11.99 10.07 4.30
N ASN A 16 -12.20 10.17 2.98
CA ASN A 16 -13.46 9.90 2.30
C ASN A 16 -13.48 8.50 1.68
N ASP A 17 -12.54 7.64 2.09
CA ASP A 17 -12.36 6.27 1.61
C ASP A 17 -11.98 6.16 0.12
N ARG A 18 -11.53 7.26 -0.48
CA ARG A 18 -11.05 7.29 -1.88
C ARG A 18 -9.65 6.71 -1.94
N GLU A 19 -9.43 5.81 -2.89
CA GLU A 19 -8.10 5.27 -3.18
C GLU A 19 -7.20 6.37 -3.75
N LEU A 20 -6.04 6.54 -3.13
CA LEU A 20 -5.01 7.49 -3.54
C LEU A 20 -3.89 6.76 -4.31
N ALA A 21 -3.44 5.61 -3.78
CA ALA A 21 -2.34 4.84 -4.34
C ALA A 21 -2.37 3.39 -3.83
N VAL A 22 -1.60 2.53 -4.51
CA VAL A 22 -1.18 1.22 -3.99
C VAL A 22 0.34 1.22 -3.91
N VAL A 23 0.88 0.94 -2.73
CA VAL A 23 2.32 0.95 -2.44
C VAL A 23 2.80 -0.42 -1.99
N TYR A 24 4.11 -0.62 -2.07
CA TYR A 24 4.77 -1.88 -1.76
C TYR A 24 5.69 -1.71 -0.54
N GLY A 25 5.62 -2.64 0.43
CA GLY A 25 6.50 -2.64 1.59
C GLY A 25 6.37 -3.94 2.38
N GLU A 26 7.44 -4.39 3.03
CA GLU A 26 7.43 -5.59 3.87
C GLU A 26 6.78 -5.32 5.24
N THR A 27 6.89 -4.09 5.72
CA THR A 27 6.33 -3.66 7.01
C THR A 27 5.30 -2.55 6.84
N PHE A 28 4.48 -2.34 7.88
CA PHE A 28 3.55 -1.20 7.92
C PHE A 28 4.29 0.15 7.87
N GLY A 29 5.47 0.25 8.52
CA GLY A 29 6.27 1.48 8.51
C GLY A 29 6.75 1.83 7.10
N GLU A 30 7.32 0.86 6.39
CA GLU A 30 7.73 1.03 4.99
C GLU A 30 6.55 1.40 4.09
N ALA A 31 5.39 0.80 4.30
CA ALA A 31 4.20 1.15 3.54
C ALA A 31 3.72 2.58 3.81
N VAL A 32 3.88 3.09 5.04
CA VAL A 32 3.58 4.47 5.39
C VAL A 32 4.59 5.43 4.73
N ASP A 33 5.88 5.12 4.81
CA ASP A 33 6.93 5.94 4.19
C ASP A 33 6.74 6.01 2.67
N ALA A 34 6.49 4.86 2.02
CA ALA A 34 6.17 4.79 0.60
C ALA A 34 4.86 5.53 0.25
N ALA A 35 3.84 5.48 1.11
CA ALA A 35 2.61 6.24 0.91
C ALA A 35 2.84 7.76 0.97
N ILE A 36 3.70 8.23 1.87
CA ILE A 36 4.07 9.65 1.97
C ILE A 36 4.84 10.08 0.73
N GLU A 37 5.80 9.28 0.28
CA GLU A 37 6.60 9.55 -0.93
C GLU A 37 5.73 9.59 -2.19
N GLU A 38 4.87 8.60 -2.37
CA GLU A 38 4.01 8.46 -3.56
C GLU A 38 2.92 9.55 -3.61
N THR A 39 2.31 9.88 -2.47
CA THR A 39 1.16 10.79 -2.44
C THR A 39 1.51 12.25 -2.11
N GLY A 40 2.70 12.50 -1.54
CA GLY A 40 3.12 13.82 -1.05
C GLY A 40 2.37 14.31 0.19
N PHE A 41 1.44 13.50 0.75
CA PHE A 41 0.72 13.85 1.97
C PHE A 41 1.52 13.42 3.21
N MET A 42 1.70 14.32 4.17
CA MET A 42 2.28 13.98 5.49
C MET A 42 1.24 13.44 6.50
N GLY A 43 -0.04 13.36 6.11
CA GLY A 43 -1.13 12.86 6.95
C GLY A 43 -2.50 13.01 6.30
N GLY A 44 -3.56 12.56 7.00
CA GLY A 44 -4.93 12.57 6.46
C GLY A 44 -5.24 11.43 5.48
N PHE A 45 -4.38 10.42 5.44
CA PHE A 45 -4.60 9.15 4.76
C PHE A 45 -4.51 8.01 5.76
N TYR A 46 -4.98 6.84 5.37
CA TYR A 46 -4.73 5.59 6.08
C TYR A 46 -4.15 4.56 5.11
N VAL A 47 -3.35 3.64 5.67
CA VAL A 47 -2.71 2.57 4.92
C VAL A 47 -3.24 1.23 5.44
N ARG A 48 -3.64 0.34 4.53
CA ARG A 48 -4.12 -1.01 4.86
C ARG A 48 -3.50 -2.04 3.93
N ARG A 49 -3.08 -3.17 4.46
CA ARG A 49 -2.62 -4.30 3.64
C ARG A 49 -3.76 -4.85 2.78
N LEU A 50 -3.50 -5.04 1.50
CA LEU A 50 -4.41 -5.73 0.58
C LEU A 50 -4.34 -7.23 0.82
N ARG A 51 -5.50 -7.89 0.81
CA ARG A 51 -5.56 -9.35 0.85
C ARG A 51 -5.24 -9.91 -0.53
N VAL A 52 -4.70 -11.13 -0.59
CA VAL A 52 -4.35 -11.82 -1.86
C VAL A 52 -5.53 -11.83 -2.83
N SER A 53 -6.75 -12.11 -2.34
CA SER A 53 -7.96 -12.09 -3.18
C SER A 53 -8.26 -10.72 -3.80
N GLU A 54 -7.96 -9.63 -3.10
CA GLU A 54 -8.15 -8.26 -3.61
C GLU A 54 -7.10 -7.93 -4.68
N ILE A 55 -5.88 -8.47 -4.55
CA ILE A 55 -4.80 -8.30 -5.52
C ILE A 55 -5.14 -9.05 -6.81
N GLU A 56 -5.60 -10.30 -6.71
CA GLU A 56 -5.97 -11.13 -7.86
C GLU A 56 -7.15 -10.54 -8.66
N GLU A 57 -8.13 -9.94 -7.98
CA GLU A 57 -9.25 -9.27 -8.64
C GLU A 57 -8.80 -8.06 -9.48
N ARG A 58 -7.79 -7.33 -9.00
CA ARG A 58 -7.25 -6.12 -9.66
C ARG A 58 -6.37 -6.41 -10.89
N GLN A 59 -5.87 -7.63 -11.04
CA GLN A 59 -4.98 -8.01 -12.17
C GLN A 59 -5.73 -8.68 -13.34
N LYS A 60 -7.07 -8.74 -13.27
CA LYS A 60 -7.93 -9.25 -14.36
C LYS A 60 -8.47 -8.13 -15.22
#